data_AF-A0A529TSX5-F1
#
_entry.id   AF-A0A529TSX5-F1
#
_cell.length_a   1.000
_cell.length_b   1.000
_cell.length_c   1.000
_cell.angle_alpha   90.00
_cell.angle_beta   90.00
_cell.angle_gamma   90.00
#
_symmetry.space_group_name_H-M   'P 1'
#
loop_
_entity.id
_entity.type
_entity.pdbx_description
1 polymer ?
#
loop_
_entity_poly.entity_id
_entity_poly.type
_entity_poly.pdbx_seq_one_letter_code
_entity_poly.pdbx_strand_id
1 'polypeptide(L)'
;IYSYMPEIVEFYTGRKAILGNIPTWRCSEPDSLKYVLEHISELVIKEVHGSGGYGMLVGPAATKKECQEFAKKLQAKPSNYIAQPTLALSTCPILTEKGLSPRHVDLRPYVLVSDRIQIVPGGLTRVALKEGSL
;
A
#
# COMPACT_ATOMS: atom_id res chain seq x y z
N ILE A 1 -13.16 -4.08 0.68
CA ILE A 1 -13.17 -4.53 2.10
C ILE A 1 -12.03 -3.90 2.89
N TYR A 2 -10.75 -4.09 2.52
CA TYR A 2 -9.59 -3.55 3.26
C TYR A 2 -9.73 -2.10 3.75
N SER A 3 -10.17 -1.18 2.88
CA SER A 3 -10.32 0.24 3.23
C SER A 3 -11.33 0.52 4.35
N TYR A 4 -12.24 -0.41 4.64
CA TYR A 4 -13.26 -0.32 5.69
C TYR A 4 -12.84 -0.99 7.00
N MET A 5 -11.61 -1.49 7.09
CA MET A 5 -11.15 -2.26 8.25
C MET A 5 -11.24 -1.48 9.57
N PRO A 6 -10.86 -0.19 9.64
CA PRO A 6 -11.02 0.60 10.86
C PRO A 6 -12.47 0.66 11.35
N GLU A 7 -13.41 0.89 10.43
CA GLU A 7 -14.85 0.98 10.72
C GLU A 7 -15.42 -0.38 11.12
N ILE A 8 -14.97 -1.47 10.48
CA ILE A 8 -15.32 -2.84 10.84
C ILE A 8 -14.86 -3.14 12.27
N VAL A 9 -13.62 -2.80 12.63
CA VAL A 9 -13.09 -3.01 13.99
C VAL A 9 -13.91 -2.23 15.01
N GLU A 10 -14.22 -0.97 14.74
CA GLU A 10 -15.02 -0.13 15.64
C GLU A 10 -16.45 -0.65 15.79
N PHE A 11 -17.09 -1.04 14.69
CA PHE A 11 -18.44 -1.60 14.69
C PHE A 11 -18.55 -2.88 15.55
N TYR A 12 -17.62 -3.83 15.40
CA TYR A 12 -17.71 -5.11 16.12
C TYR A 12 -17.15 -5.07 17.55
N THR A 13 -16.21 -4.16 17.84
CA THR A 13 -15.53 -4.15 19.15
C THR A 13 -15.88 -2.95 20.03
N GLY A 14 -16.60 -1.95 19.49
CA GLY A 14 -16.87 -0.67 20.15
C GLY A 14 -15.63 0.18 20.40
N ARG A 15 -14.47 -0.19 19.84
CA ARG A 15 -13.19 0.46 20.05
C ARG A 15 -12.55 0.84 18.73
N LYS A 16 -11.93 2.03 18.69
CA LYS A 16 -11.13 2.45 17.53
C LYS A 16 -9.99 1.47 17.27
N ALA A 17 -9.69 1.23 16.00
CA ALA A 17 -8.56 0.41 15.59
C ALA A 17 -7.25 0.99 16.15
N ILE A 18 -6.47 0.14 16.84
CA ILE A 18 -5.17 0.52 17.41
C ILE A 18 -4.15 0.76 16.29
N LEU A 19 -4.15 -0.11 15.27
CA LEU A 19 -3.36 0.06 14.07
C LEU A 19 -4.21 0.75 13.00
N GLY A 20 -3.79 1.94 12.60
CA GLY A 20 -4.43 2.68 11.53
C GLY A 20 -4.19 2.03 10.17
N ASN A 21 -5.18 2.12 9.30
CA ASN A 21 -4.97 1.84 7.89
C ASN A 21 -4.30 3.04 7.21
N ILE A 22 -3.54 2.75 6.16
CA ILE A 22 -3.06 3.78 5.24
C ILE A 22 -4.27 4.48 4.60
N PRO A 23 -4.33 5.82 4.55
CA PRO A 23 -5.36 6.55 3.81
C PRO A 23 -5.49 5.98 2.39
N THR A 24 -6.68 5.54 2.03
CA THR A 24 -6.90 4.79 0.79
C THR A 24 -8.11 5.36 0.07
N TRP A 25 -7.88 5.92 -1.12
CA TRP A 25 -8.94 6.35 -2.02
C TRP A 25 -9.43 5.16 -2.83
N ARG A 26 -10.75 4.95 -2.82
CA ARG A 26 -11.40 3.90 -3.62
C ARG A 26 -11.76 4.49 -4.97
N CYS A 27 -11.04 4.12 -6.02
CA CYS A 27 -11.29 4.70 -7.34
C CYS A 27 -12.67 4.35 -7.89
N SER A 28 -13.38 3.36 -7.35
CA SER A 28 -14.80 3.11 -7.64
C SER A 28 -15.74 4.26 -7.25
N GLU A 29 -15.35 5.12 -6.32
CA GLU A 29 -16.14 6.27 -5.87
C GLU A 29 -15.80 7.50 -6.72
N PRO A 30 -16.78 8.23 -7.27
CA PRO A 30 -16.53 9.35 -8.19
C PRO A 30 -15.62 10.45 -7.63
N ASP A 31 -15.82 10.86 -6.38
CA ASP A 31 -15.03 11.91 -5.74
C ASP A 31 -13.58 11.47 -5.49
N SER A 32 -13.41 10.22 -5.04
CA SER A 32 -12.10 9.59 -4.90
C SER A 32 -11.39 9.48 -6.25
N LEU A 33 -12.08 9.04 -7.31
CA LEU A 33 -11.51 8.94 -8.65
C LEU A 33 -11.05 10.30 -9.18
N LYS A 34 -11.88 11.33 -9.00
CA LYS A 34 -11.55 12.70 -9.40
C LYS A 34 -10.26 13.17 -8.71
N TYR A 35 -10.19 13.02 -7.40
CA TYR A 35 -9.00 13.38 -6.62
C TYR A 35 -7.76 12.61 -7.09
N VAL A 36 -7.88 11.29 -7.30
CA VAL A 36 -6.75 10.46 -7.76
C VAL A 36 -6.24 10.88 -9.14
N LEU A 37 -7.14 11.25 -10.05
CA LEU A 37 -6.76 11.72 -11.38
C LEU A 37 -6.06 13.09 -11.35
N GLU A 38 -6.54 13.99 -10.50
CA GLU A 38 -5.96 15.33 -10.31
C GLU A 38 -4.57 15.26 -9.67
N HIS A 39 -4.34 14.29 -8.77
CA HIS A 39 -3.11 14.12 -8.01
C HIS A 39 -2.30 12.87 -8.40
N ILE A 40 -2.48 12.36 -9.61
CA ILE A 40 -1.95 11.05 -10.02
C ILE A 40 -0.42 10.93 -9.87
N SER A 41 0.31 12.04 -10.01
CA SER A 41 1.78 12.11 -9.87
C SER A 41 2.27 12.12 -8.43
N GLU A 42 1.38 12.20 -7.44
CA GLU A 42 1.73 12.26 -6.00
C GLU A 42 1.40 10.94 -5.28
N LEU A 43 0.61 10.09 -5.93
CA LEU A 43 -0.01 8.92 -5.35
C LEU A 43 0.61 7.61 -5.86
N VAL A 44 0.43 6.55 -5.08
CA VAL A 44 0.69 5.17 -5.51
C VAL A 44 -0.64 4.51 -5.81
N ILE A 45 -0.83 4.05 -7.05
CA ILE A 45 -2.08 3.43 -7.52
C ILE A 45 -1.84 1.96 -7.74
N LYS A 46 -2.70 1.10 -7.18
CA LYS A 46 -2.54 -0.36 -7.18
C LYS A 46 -3.84 -1.03 -7.60
N GLU A 47 -3.74 -2.15 -8.31
CA GLU A 47 -4.89 -3.00 -8.61
C GLU A 47 -5.39 -3.76 -7.37
N VAL A 48 -6.70 -3.88 -7.20
CA VAL A 48 -7.36 -4.51 -6.05
C VAL A 48 -7.18 -6.04 -6.05
N HIS A 49 -7.05 -6.65 -7.23
CA HIS A 49 -6.91 -8.10 -7.40
C HIS A 49 -5.47 -8.57 -7.68
N GLY A 50 -4.50 -7.66 -7.70
CA GLY A 50 -3.12 -7.96 -8.03
C GLY A 50 -2.34 -8.57 -6.85
N SER A 51 -1.52 -9.58 -7.14
CA SER A 51 -0.45 -10.02 -6.23
C SER A 51 0.90 -9.69 -6.87
N GLY A 52 1.80 -9.02 -6.13
CA GLY A 52 3.20 -8.87 -6.54
C GLY A 52 3.58 -7.67 -7.43
N GLY A 53 3.08 -6.45 -7.16
CA GLY A 53 3.61 -5.22 -7.75
C GLY A 53 3.31 -5.00 -9.25
N TYR A 54 2.79 -6.00 -9.95
CA TYR A 54 2.25 -5.87 -11.30
C TYR A 54 0.95 -5.03 -11.26
N GLY A 55 0.80 -4.10 -12.19
CA GLY A 55 -0.37 -3.21 -12.26
C GLY A 55 -0.34 -2.01 -11.30
N MET A 56 0.85 -1.60 -10.84
CA MET A 56 1.04 -0.45 -9.95
C MET A 56 1.64 0.76 -10.68
N LEU A 57 1.18 1.97 -10.34
CA LEU A 57 1.82 3.24 -10.68
C LEU A 57 2.41 3.85 -9.40
N VAL A 58 3.69 4.22 -9.43
CA VAL A 58 4.32 5.04 -8.39
C VAL A 58 4.43 6.46 -8.94
N GLY A 59 3.43 7.30 -8.67
CA GLY A 59 3.28 8.64 -9.27
C GLY A 59 4.57 9.48 -9.22
N PRO A 60 5.23 9.62 -8.06
CA PRO A 60 6.43 10.45 -7.94
C PRO A 60 7.64 9.95 -8.73
N ALA A 61 7.66 8.66 -9.08
CA ALA A 61 8.73 8.04 -9.87
C ALA A 61 8.34 7.85 -11.34
N ALA A 62 7.10 8.18 -11.71
CA ALA A 62 6.57 7.99 -13.06
C ALA A 62 6.72 9.27 -13.90
N THR A 63 6.94 9.08 -15.20
CA THR A 63 6.94 10.16 -16.17
C THR A 63 5.52 10.68 -16.42
N LYS A 64 5.41 11.92 -16.91
CA LYS A 64 4.12 12.50 -17.32
C LYS A 64 3.37 11.61 -18.32
N LYS A 65 4.09 10.96 -19.23
CA LYS A 65 3.51 10.06 -20.23
C LYS A 65 2.90 8.82 -19.57
N GLU A 66 3.62 8.18 -18.67
CA GLU A 66 3.14 7.01 -17.92
C GLU A 66 1.92 7.36 -17.06
N CYS A 67 1.94 8.53 -16.40
CA CYS A 67 0.78 9.02 -15.66
C CYS A 67 -0.45 9.20 -16.56
N GLN A 68 -0.30 9.78 -17.75
CA GLN A 68 -1.42 9.96 -18.70
C GLN A 68 -1.96 8.62 -19.22
N GLU A 69 -1.07 7.67 -19.53
CA GLU A 69 -1.46 6.32 -19.96
C GLU A 69 -2.20 5.58 -18.84
N PHE A 70 -1.70 5.67 -17.61
CA PHE A 70 -2.33 5.04 -16.46
C PHE A 70 -3.66 5.71 -16.09
N ALA A 71 -3.79 7.03 -16.23
CA ALA A 71 -5.04 7.75 -16.03
C ALA A 71 -6.17 7.22 -16.94
N LYS A 72 -5.85 6.95 -18.22
CA LYS A 72 -6.81 6.34 -19.16
C LYS A 72 -7.20 4.93 -18.72
N LYS A 73 -6.21 4.12 -18.30
CA LYS A 73 -6.44 2.75 -17.80
C LYS A 73 -7.33 2.76 -16.54
N LEU A 74 -7.09 3.71 -15.64
CA LEU A 74 -7.83 3.92 -14.40
C LEU A 74 -9.28 4.32 -14.70
N GLN A 75 -9.50 5.29 -15.57
CA GLN A 75 -10.86 5.74 -15.97
C GLN A 75 -11.67 4.64 -16.67
N ALA A 76 -11.02 3.74 -17.41
CA ALA A 76 -11.70 2.65 -18.09
C ALA A 76 -12.26 1.60 -17.12
N LYS A 77 -11.58 1.33 -16.01
CA LYS A 77 -11.97 0.32 -15.01
C LYS A 77 -11.68 0.79 -13.58
N PRO A 78 -12.33 1.85 -13.10
CA PRO A 78 -11.99 2.50 -11.83
C PRO A 78 -12.15 1.59 -10.62
N SER A 79 -13.13 0.68 -10.64
CA SER A 79 -13.36 -0.29 -9.56
C SER A 79 -12.22 -1.28 -9.34
N ASN A 80 -11.31 -1.42 -10.30
CA ASN A 80 -10.16 -2.32 -10.18
C ASN A 80 -8.99 -1.69 -9.42
N TYR A 81 -9.07 -0.41 -9.02
CA TYR A 81 -7.93 0.30 -8.44
C TYR A 81 -8.26 0.96 -7.11
N ILE A 82 -7.21 1.09 -6.30
CA ILE A 82 -7.15 1.98 -5.15
C ILE A 82 -5.91 2.87 -5.27
N ALA A 83 -5.95 4.04 -4.67
CA ALA A 83 -4.78 4.90 -4.53
C ALA A 83 -4.45 5.14 -3.06
N GLN A 84 -3.17 5.33 -2.78
CA GLN A 84 -2.63 5.59 -1.46
C GLN A 84 -1.56 6.70 -1.56
N PRO A 85 -1.33 7.46 -0.48
CA PRO A 85 -0.23 8.42 -0.48
C PRO A 85 1.09 7.68 -0.63
N THR A 86 2.08 8.35 -1.19
CA THR A 86 3.44 7.82 -1.21
C THR A 86 3.97 7.79 0.23
N LEU A 87 4.31 6.60 0.72
CA LEU A 87 4.77 6.42 2.09
C LEU A 87 6.29 6.45 2.16
N ALA A 88 6.81 7.16 3.17
CA ALA A 88 8.19 7.00 3.60
C ALA A 88 8.30 5.67 4.37
N LEU A 89 8.64 4.59 3.67
CA LEU A 89 8.82 3.27 4.29
C LEU A 89 10.03 3.29 5.24
N SER A 90 9.89 2.67 6.41
CA SER A 90 11.01 2.45 7.34
C SER A 90 12.14 1.69 6.66
N THR A 91 13.39 1.98 7.05
CA THR A 91 14.57 1.27 6.55
C THR A 91 15.26 0.49 7.66
N CYS A 92 15.90 -0.62 7.28
CA CYS A 92 16.79 -1.40 8.14
C CYS A 92 18.18 -1.50 7.47
N PRO A 93 19.29 -1.48 8.23
CA PRO A 93 20.61 -1.71 7.66
C PRO A 93 20.73 -3.12 7.09
N ILE A 94 21.18 -3.23 5.84
CA ILE A 94 21.58 -4.50 5.25
C ILE A 94 23.04 -4.46 4.82
N LEU A 95 23.68 -5.63 4.81
CA LEU A 95 25.02 -5.78 4.26
C LEU A 95 24.94 -5.86 2.73
N THR A 96 25.60 -4.91 2.06
CA THR A 96 25.79 -4.90 0.61
C THR A 96 27.29 -5.06 0.30
N GLU A 97 27.65 -5.22 -0.97
CA GLU A 97 29.06 -5.26 -1.40
C GLU A 97 29.84 -4.00 -1.01
N LYS A 98 29.17 -2.85 -0.89
CA LYS A 98 29.77 -1.57 -0.50
C LYS A 98 29.73 -1.32 1.02
N GLY A 99 29.30 -2.30 1.81
CA GLY A 99 29.12 -2.19 3.26
C GLY A 99 27.65 -2.07 3.68
N LEU A 100 27.44 -1.61 4.92
CA LEU A 100 26.08 -1.44 5.47
C LEU A 100 25.35 -0.29 4.77
N SER A 101 24.12 -0.54 4.33
CA SER A 101 23.29 0.48 3.67
C SER A 101 21.81 0.30 4.04
N PRO A 102 21.05 1.40 4.15
CA PRO A 102 19.62 1.34 4.47
C PRO A 102 18.83 0.77 3.29
N ARG A 103 17.87 -0.11 3.57
CA ARG A 103 16.85 -0.56 2.60
C ARG A 103 15.47 -0.62 3.24
N HIS A 104 14.44 -0.38 2.43
CA HIS A 104 13.05 -0.45 2.88
C HIS A 104 12.68 -1.86 3.31
N VAL A 105 11.96 -1.94 4.43
CA VAL A 105 11.58 -3.20 5.07
C VAL A 105 10.08 -3.23 5.38
N ASP A 106 9.47 -4.39 5.20
CA ASP A 106 8.11 -4.68 5.68
C ASP A 106 8.12 -5.80 6.73
N LEU A 107 7.05 -5.88 7.52
CA LEU A 107 6.85 -6.93 8.52
C LEU A 107 5.47 -7.55 8.35
N ARG A 108 5.44 -8.87 8.22
CA ARG A 108 4.23 -9.68 8.18
C ARG A 108 4.20 -10.60 9.41
N PRO A 109 3.58 -10.17 10.52
CA PRO A 109 3.33 -11.06 11.65
C PRO A 109 2.21 -12.07 11.32
N TYR A 110 2.11 -13.11 12.14
CA TYR A 110 1.07 -14.13 12.01
C TYR A 110 0.26 -14.22 13.31
N VAL A 111 -1.04 -13.93 13.20
CA VAL A 111 -2.01 -14.05 14.29
C VAL A 111 -2.69 -15.42 14.18
N LEU A 112 -2.64 -16.21 15.26
CA LEU A 112 -3.27 -17.51 15.40
C LEU A 112 -4.61 -17.35 16.14
N VAL A 113 -5.68 -17.88 15.57
CA VAL A 113 -7.03 -17.80 16.14
C VAL A 113 -7.56 -19.22 16.34
N SER A 114 -7.91 -19.55 17.59
CA SER A 114 -8.56 -20.81 17.98
C SER A 114 -9.52 -20.54 19.15
N ASP A 115 -9.43 -21.28 20.25
CA ASP A 115 -10.10 -20.94 21.53
C ASP A 115 -9.58 -19.61 22.10
N ARG A 116 -8.35 -19.24 21.77
CA ARG A 116 -7.71 -17.96 22.08
C ARG A 116 -7.04 -17.32 20.85
N ILE A 117 -6.84 -16.00 20.92
CA ILE A 117 -6.10 -15.21 19.92
C ILE A 117 -4.67 -15.01 20.42
N GLN A 118 -3.67 -15.40 19.64
CA GLN A 118 -2.25 -15.23 19.99
C GLN A 118 -1.42 -14.77 18.79
N ILE A 119 -0.32 -14.08 19.08
CA ILE A 119 0.69 -13.69 18.09
C ILE A 119 1.99 -14.45 18.40
N VAL A 120 2.62 -15.03 17.38
CA VAL A 120 3.95 -15.61 17.53
C VAL A 120 4.96 -14.46 17.70
N PRO A 121 5.96 -14.56 18.59
CA PRO A 121 7.02 -13.55 18.71
C PRO A 121 7.98 -13.62 17.51
N GLY A 122 7.48 -13.23 16.33
CA GLY A 122 8.18 -13.28 15.06
C GLY A 122 7.27 -12.92 13.88
N GLY A 123 7.85 -12.90 12.69
CA GLY A 123 7.15 -12.62 11.45
C GLY A 123 8.06 -12.77 10.24
N LEU A 124 7.47 -12.74 9.06
CA LEU A 124 8.22 -12.66 7.81
C LEU A 124 8.57 -11.21 7.54
N THR A 125 9.82 -10.93 7.23
CA THR A 125 10.27 -9.63 6.74
C THR A 125 10.77 -9.76 5.31
N ARG A 126 10.51 -8.75 4.48
CA ARG A 126 11.11 -8.62 3.16
C ARG A 126 11.84 -7.30 3.07
N VAL A 127 12.94 -7.32 2.33
CA VAL A 127 13.76 -6.15 2.09
C VAL A 127 13.79 -5.87 0.59
N ALA A 128 13.52 -4.62 0.22
CA ALA A 128 13.71 -4.17 -1.15
C ALA A 128 15.21 -3.94 -1.39
N LEU A 129 15.91 -4.91 -2.02
CA LEU A 129 17.37 -4.90 -2.14
C LEU A 129 17.92 -3.79 -3.06
N LYS A 130 17.12 -3.36 -4.05
CA LYS A 130 17.53 -2.32 -4.99
C LYS A 130 17.57 -0.97 -4.29
N GLU A 131 18.63 -0.21 -4.54
CA GLU A 131 18.76 1.13 -3.97
C GLU A 131 17.64 2.04 -4.52
N GLY A 132 16.96 2.75 -3.62
CA GLY A 132 15.87 3.66 -3.97
C GLY A 132 14.57 2.99 -4.46
N SER A 133 14.43 1.66 -4.36
CA SER A 133 13.16 1.01 -4.71
C SER A 133 12.15 1.15 -3.58
N LEU A 134 11.04 1.85 -3.86
CA LEU A 134 9.81 1.89 -3.07
C LEU A 134 8.84 0.78 -3.50
#